data_AF-A0A2M7EMM2-F1
#
_entry.id   AF-A0A2M7EMM2-F1
#
_cell.length_a   1.000
_cell.length_b   1.000
_cell.length_c   1.000
_cell.angle_alpha   90.00
_cell.angle_beta   90.00
_cell.angle_gamma   90.00
#
_symmetry.space_group_name_H-M   'P 1'
#
loop_
_entity.id
_entity.type
_entity.pdbx_description
1 polymer ?
#
loop_
_entity_poly.entity_id
_entity_poly.type
_entity_poly.pdbx_seq_one_letter_code
_entity_poly.pdbx_strand_id
1 'polypeptide(L)'
;LDLDLPDAPARWGDMRQHVFYGALYHWFVMFLNRRYANFRPHRSLTVAQELRLYLRRIALMPAHALSRIYATWKIKTGGFPYHIALLQLEHDASFQSHGPFASMTEFLEMLIEGFALGAPQHHHLVLKAHPLEDGRSPIRRTITRVAARHDIAERVHYVRGGKLAGLLNDARSAVTVNSTAAQQALWRGLPLKAFGTAVYLKPEFVSTQPLDAFFQNPTRPDSKAYRDYRHYLLETSQVTGSFYSTRGRRQLLRQVVDMMLSPEDPYDALEAGHPAPRQHLQLVK
;
A
#
# COMPACT_ATOMS: atom_id res chain seq x y z
N LEU A 1 0.18 -29.08 5.09
CA LEU A 1 0.04 -29.36 3.64
C LEU A 1 0.50 -28.12 2.91
N ASP A 2 1.74 -28.18 2.45
CA ASP A 2 2.41 -27.17 1.65
C ASP A 2 1.65 -26.96 0.35
N LEU A 3 1.16 -25.74 0.16
CA LEU A 3 0.87 -25.23 -1.17
C LEU A 3 2.01 -24.26 -1.47
N ASP A 4 2.91 -24.68 -2.37
CA ASP A 4 3.82 -23.78 -3.08
C ASP A 4 2.96 -22.79 -3.86
N LEU A 5 2.57 -21.72 -3.16
CA LEU A 5 1.76 -20.66 -3.72
C LEU A 5 2.70 -19.82 -4.59
N PRO A 6 2.40 -19.66 -5.89
CA PRO A 6 3.27 -18.93 -6.79
C PRO A 6 3.49 -17.51 -6.25
N ASP A 7 4.75 -17.09 -6.23
CA ASP A 7 5.12 -15.74 -5.81
C ASP A 7 4.30 -14.71 -6.58
N ALA A 8 3.53 -13.90 -5.84
CA ALA A 8 2.86 -12.76 -6.43
C ALA A 8 3.92 -11.86 -7.08
N PRO A 9 3.75 -11.44 -8.35
CA PRO A 9 4.77 -10.69 -9.05
C PRO A 9 5.13 -9.43 -8.25
N ALA A 10 6.39 -9.30 -7.84
CA ALA A 10 6.88 -8.21 -6.99
C ALA A 10 6.95 -6.84 -7.70
N ARG A 11 6.26 -6.67 -8.83
CA ARG A 11 6.28 -5.48 -9.66
C ARG A 11 4.87 -4.91 -9.79
N TRP A 12 4.73 -3.65 -9.38
CA TRP A 12 3.53 -2.87 -9.59
C TRP A 12 3.37 -2.54 -11.07
N GLY A 13 2.64 -3.39 -11.81
CA GLY A 13 2.28 -3.20 -13.21
C GLY A 13 3.44 -2.79 -14.13
N ASP A 14 3.10 -2.25 -15.30
CA ASP A 14 4.06 -1.54 -16.14
C ASP A 14 4.02 -0.05 -15.83
N MET A 15 4.86 0.38 -14.87
CA MET A 15 4.99 1.78 -14.45
C MET A 15 5.25 2.73 -15.64
N ARG A 16 5.93 2.28 -16.70
CA ARG A 16 6.24 3.13 -17.86
C ARG A 16 4.97 3.49 -18.61
N GLN A 17 4.11 2.51 -18.87
CA GLN A 17 2.83 2.73 -19.52
C GLN A 17 1.90 3.56 -18.64
N HIS A 18 1.90 3.33 -17.33
CA HIS A 18 1.14 4.15 -16.39
C HIS A 18 1.56 5.63 -16.43
N VAL A 19 2.86 5.92 -16.41
CA VAL A 19 3.40 7.29 -16.54
C VAL A 19 3.06 7.89 -17.90
N PHE A 20 3.22 7.14 -18.99
CA PHE A 20 2.94 7.62 -20.34
C PHE A 20 1.47 7.98 -20.54
N TYR A 21 0.54 7.06 -20.25
CA TYR A 21 -0.89 7.33 -20.39
C TYR A 21 -1.36 8.40 -19.41
N GLY A 22 -0.78 8.46 -18.21
CA GLY A 22 -0.98 9.55 -17.28
C GLY A 22 -0.58 10.89 -17.89
N ALA A 23 0.63 11.02 -18.44
CA ALA A 23 1.10 12.25 -19.07
C ALA A 23 0.23 12.66 -20.28
N LEU A 24 -0.13 11.70 -21.13
CA LEU A 24 -0.97 11.93 -22.30
C LEU A 24 -2.37 12.42 -21.91
N TYR A 25 -2.99 11.81 -20.88
CA TYR A 25 -4.26 12.29 -20.32
C TYR A 25 -4.16 13.74 -19.83
N HIS A 26 -3.13 14.09 -19.07
CA HIS A 26 -2.95 15.47 -18.58
C HIS A 26 -2.70 16.46 -19.71
N TRP A 27 -2.00 16.06 -20.78
CA TRP A 27 -1.82 16.88 -21.98
C TRP A 27 -3.16 17.19 -22.64
N PHE A 28 -4.02 16.18 -22.83
CA PHE A 28 -5.36 16.40 -23.38
C PHE A 28 -6.22 17.32 -22.50
N VAL A 29 -6.20 17.12 -21.19
CA VAL A 29 -6.94 17.98 -20.24
C VAL A 29 -6.42 19.42 -20.26
N MET A 30 -5.10 19.60 -20.38
CA MET A 30 -4.48 20.94 -20.38
C MET A 30 -4.74 21.69 -21.69
N PHE A 31 -4.63 21.03 -22.85
CA PHE A 31 -4.59 21.71 -24.15
C PHE A 31 -5.86 21.54 -25.00
N LEU A 32 -6.58 20.41 -24.88
CA LEU A 32 -7.71 20.08 -25.78
C LEU A 32 -9.09 20.18 -25.13
N ASN A 33 -9.19 20.67 -23.90
CA ASN A 33 -10.46 20.77 -23.17
C ASN A 33 -11.28 22.05 -23.48
N ARG A 34 -10.89 22.80 -24.53
CA ARG A 34 -11.48 24.11 -24.88
C ARG A 34 -12.97 24.05 -25.27
N ARG A 35 -13.48 22.87 -25.65
CA ARG A 35 -14.90 22.66 -25.97
C ARG A 35 -15.80 22.60 -24.73
N TYR A 36 -15.22 22.50 -23.54
CA TYR A 36 -15.96 22.40 -22.28
C TYR A 36 -15.79 23.68 -21.47
N ALA A 37 -16.59 24.71 -21.79
CA ALA A 37 -16.46 26.06 -21.23
C ALA A 37 -16.52 26.12 -19.68
N ASN A 38 -17.24 25.20 -19.05
CA ASN A 38 -17.39 25.10 -17.59
C ASN A 38 -16.68 23.89 -16.98
N PHE A 39 -15.66 23.34 -17.64
CA PHE A 39 -14.96 22.18 -17.13
C PHE A 39 -14.32 22.46 -15.77
N ARG A 40 -14.71 21.66 -14.77
CA ARG A 40 -14.10 21.65 -13.44
C ARG A 40 -13.42 20.30 -13.24
N PRO A 41 -12.09 20.26 -13.05
CA PRO A 41 -11.42 19.00 -12.72
C PRO A 41 -11.88 18.52 -11.34
N HIS A 42 -12.03 17.20 -11.19
CA HIS A 42 -12.31 16.56 -9.90
C HIS A 42 -11.11 16.61 -8.93
N ARG A 43 -9.93 17.03 -9.41
CA ARG A 43 -8.69 17.09 -8.63
C ARG A 43 -8.50 18.47 -8.01
N SER A 44 -7.99 18.47 -6.79
CA SER A 44 -7.68 19.71 -6.04
C SER A 44 -6.50 20.49 -6.59
N LEU A 45 -5.56 19.83 -7.30
CA LEU A 45 -4.43 20.50 -7.94
C LEU A 45 -4.68 20.74 -9.42
N THR A 46 -4.20 21.88 -9.90
CA THR A 46 -4.17 22.15 -11.34
C THR A 46 -3.09 21.31 -12.01
N VAL A 47 -3.24 21.07 -13.32
CA VAL A 47 -2.26 20.28 -14.09
C VAL A 47 -0.87 20.92 -14.04
N ALA A 48 -0.77 22.26 -14.00
CA ALA A 48 0.50 22.97 -13.86
C ALA A 48 1.16 22.73 -12.49
N GLN A 49 0.38 22.68 -11.41
CA GLN A 49 0.88 22.35 -10.07
C GLN A 49 1.38 20.91 -9.99
N GLU A 50 0.65 19.96 -10.60
CA GLU A 50 1.10 18.57 -10.72
C GLU A 50 2.40 18.47 -11.53
N LEU A 51 2.49 19.14 -12.68
CA LEU A 51 3.71 19.18 -13.49
C LEU A 51 4.91 19.71 -12.68
N ARG A 52 4.72 20.77 -11.90
CA ARG A 52 5.77 21.31 -11.01
C ARG A 52 6.23 20.29 -9.97
N LEU A 53 5.31 19.53 -9.39
CA LEU A 53 5.64 18.45 -8.44
C LEU A 53 6.45 17.33 -9.12
N TYR A 54 6.06 16.94 -10.34
CA TYR A 54 6.81 15.94 -11.12
C TYR A 54 8.22 16.43 -11.47
N LEU A 55 8.36 17.67 -11.94
CA LEU A 55 9.67 18.26 -12.26
C LEU A 55 10.57 18.32 -11.02
N ARG A 56 10.02 18.77 -9.88
CA ARG A 56 10.74 18.77 -8.59
C ARG A 56 11.17 17.36 -8.19
N ARG A 57 10.31 16.36 -8.39
CA ARG A 57 10.61 14.95 -8.08
C ARG A 57 11.74 14.40 -8.95
N ILE A 58 11.75 14.73 -10.25
CA ILE A 58 12.82 14.35 -11.18
C ILE A 58 14.14 15.00 -10.74
N ALA A 59 14.13 16.30 -10.48
CA ALA A 59 15.31 17.04 -10.02
C ALA A 59 15.88 16.47 -8.71
N LEU A 60 15.03 16.07 -7.76
CA LEU A 60 15.44 15.51 -6.48
C LEU A 60 15.63 13.99 -6.49
N MET A 61 15.47 13.33 -7.65
CA MET A 61 15.52 11.86 -7.75
C MET A 61 16.86 11.28 -7.24
N PRO A 62 18.05 11.85 -7.56
CA PRO A 62 19.31 11.33 -7.04
C PRO A 62 19.42 11.45 -5.52
N ALA A 63 19.06 12.62 -4.97
CA ALA A 63 19.05 12.83 -3.52
C ALA A 63 18.09 11.88 -2.79
N HIS A 64 16.90 11.66 -3.37
CA HIS A 64 15.94 10.68 -2.86
C HIS A 64 16.47 9.24 -2.95
N ALA A 65 17.20 8.90 -3.99
CA ALA A 65 17.81 7.58 -4.14
C ALA A 65 18.89 7.33 -3.08
N LEU A 66 19.79 8.29 -2.86
CA LEU A 66 20.83 8.21 -1.84
C LEU A 66 20.22 8.13 -0.43
N SER A 67 19.26 9.02 -0.11
CA SER A 67 18.55 9.00 1.17
C SER A 67 17.86 7.65 1.42
N ARG A 68 17.26 7.06 0.38
CA ARG A 68 16.63 5.73 0.47
C ARG A 68 17.65 4.64 0.73
N ILE A 69 18.77 4.63 -0.02
CA ILE A 69 19.83 3.62 0.14
C ILE A 69 20.37 3.68 1.57
N TYR A 70 20.72 4.87 2.05
CA TYR A 70 21.22 5.08 3.40
C TYR A 70 20.22 4.63 4.47
N ALA A 71 18.96 5.06 4.39
CA ALA A 71 17.93 4.69 5.37
C ALA A 71 17.67 3.17 5.39
N THR A 72 17.61 2.54 4.21
CA THR A 72 17.42 1.09 4.11
C THR A 72 18.62 0.33 4.68
N TRP A 73 19.84 0.79 4.36
CA TRP A 73 21.07 0.21 4.89
C TRP A 73 21.11 0.33 6.42
N LYS A 74 20.88 1.52 6.98
CA LYS A 74 20.85 1.77 8.44
C LYS A 74 19.88 0.84 9.17
N ILE A 75 18.69 0.59 8.59
CA ILE A 75 17.71 -0.33 9.18
C ILE A 75 18.21 -1.77 9.13
N LYS A 76 18.72 -2.22 7.96
CA LYS A 76 19.18 -3.60 7.77
C LYS A 76 20.44 -3.95 8.55
N THR A 77 21.34 -3.01 8.75
CA THR A 77 22.59 -3.22 9.50
C THR A 77 22.49 -2.81 10.97
N GLY A 78 21.36 -2.24 11.39
CA GLY A 78 21.19 -1.68 12.73
C GLY A 78 21.04 -2.71 13.85
N GLY A 79 20.73 -3.97 13.52
CA GLY A 79 20.64 -5.05 14.51
C GLY A 79 19.50 -4.92 15.53
N PHE A 80 18.57 -3.98 15.32
CA PHE A 80 17.45 -3.71 16.22
C PHE A 80 16.14 -4.34 15.71
N PRO A 81 15.27 -4.84 16.60
CA PRO A 81 13.89 -5.17 16.23
C PRO A 81 13.15 -3.91 15.80
N TYR A 82 12.26 -4.00 14.80
CA TYR A 82 11.47 -2.84 14.40
C TYR A 82 10.03 -3.20 14.04
N HIS A 83 9.16 -2.21 14.21
CA HIS A 83 7.79 -2.22 13.74
C HIS A 83 7.68 -1.32 12.51
N ILE A 84 6.80 -1.65 11.56
CA ILE A 84 6.71 -0.93 10.30
C ILE A 84 5.33 -0.29 10.12
N ALA A 85 5.30 1.01 9.84
CA ALA A 85 4.09 1.71 9.43
C ALA A 85 4.03 1.84 7.92
N LEU A 86 2.97 1.29 7.30
CA LEU A 86 2.75 1.32 5.86
C LEU A 86 1.90 2.55 5.52
N LEU A 87 2.56 3.62 5.05
CA LEU A 87 1.91 4.88 4.72
C LEU A 87 1.22 4.82 3.35
N GLN A 88 0.09 5.51 3.25
CA GLN A 88 -0.67 5.71 2.02
C GLN A 88 -0.61 7.19 1.61
N LEU A 89 -1.15 7.51 0.44
CA LEU A 89 -1.31 8.89 0.02
C LEU A 89 -2.48 9.50 0.80
N GLU A 90 -2.29 10.70 1.37
CA GLU A 90 -3.34 11.42 2.11
C GLU A 90 -4.56 11.76 1.24
N HIS A 91 -4.37 11.88 -0.07
CA HIS A 91 -5.42 12.17 -1.04
C HIS A 91 -5.99 10.91 -1.71
N ASP A 92 -5.66 9.71 -1.22
CA ASP A 92 -6.30 8.49 -1.67
C ASP A 92 -7.74 8.45 -1.16
N ALA A 93 -8.69 8.05 -2.01
CA ALA A 93 -10.09 7.89 -1.62
C ALA A 93 -10.24 6.83 -0.50
N SER A 94 -9.34 5.84 -0.44
CA SER A 94 -9.31 4.91 0.69
C SER A 94 -9.00 5.67 1.99
N PHE A 95 -8.01 6.56 2.00
CA PHE A 95 -7.66 7.33 3.20
C PHE A 95 -8.76 8.33 3.57
N GLN A 96 -9.26 9.10 2.60
CA GLN A 96 -10.21 10.19 2.83
C GLN A 96 -11.62 9.71 3.22
N SER A 97 -12.12 8.66 2.56
CA SER A 97 -13.51 8.21 2.75
C SER A 97 -13.63 6.99 3.66
N HIS A 98 -12.54 6.26 3.86
CA HIS A 98 -12.55 5.00 4.62
C HIS A 98 -11.49 4.96 5.72
N GLY A 99 -10.82 6.09 6.01
CA GLY A 99 -9.94 6.26 7.16
C GLY A 99 -10.66 7.03 8.28
N PRO A 100 -10.30 6.81 9.56
CA PRO A 100 -10.90 7.55 10.67
C PRO A 100 -10.16 8.87 10.96
N PHE A 101 -9.14 9.22 10.18
CA PHE A 101 -8.28 10.37 10.41
C PHE A 101 -8.59 11.49 9.42
N ALA A 102 -8.65 12.73 9.90
CA ALA A 102 -8.83 13.92 9.07
C ALA A 102 -7.57 14.23 8.24
N SER A 103 -6.40 13.79 8.69
CA SER A 103 -5.13 14.04 8.00
C SER A 103 -4.09 12.95 8.25
N MET A 104 -3.08 12.89 7.38
CA MET A 104 -1.90 12.04 7.61
C MET A 104 -1.14 12.46 8.87
N THR A 105 -1.22 13.73 9.25
CA THR A 105 -0.56 14.24 10.47
C THR A 105 -1.17 13.63 11.72
N GLU A 106 -2.49 13.57 11.80
CA GLU A 106 -3.21 12.98 12.92
C GLU A 106 -2.88 11.48 13.08
N PHE A 107 -2.85 10.74 11.97
CA PHE A 107 -2.42 9.34 11.99
C PHE A 107 -0.98 9.18 12.50
N LEU A 108 -0.05 10.03 12.05
CA LEU A 108 1.35 9.98 12.47
C LEU A 108 1.53 10.34 13.95
N GLU A 109 0.75 11.29 14.46
CA GLU A 109 0.75 11.69 15.88
C GLU A 109 0.33 10.52 16.76
N MET A 110 -0.84 9.94 16.50
CA MET A 110 -1.35 8.78 17.23
C MET A 110 -0.41 7.57 17.13
N LEU A 111 0.14 7.31 15.93
CA LEU A 111 1.07 6.20 15.70
C LEU A 111 2.34 6.32 16.53
N ILE A 112 2.99 7.48 16.51
CA ILE A 112 4.27 7.72 17.17
C ILE A 112 4.08 7.77 18.69
N GLU A 113 2.99 8.37 19.16
CA GLU A 113 2.62 8.37 20.58
C GLU A 113 2.39 6.95 21.10
N GLY A 114 1.57 6.13 20.44
CA GLY A 114 1.33 4.75 20.84
C GLY A 114 2.62 3.91 20.82
N PHE A 115 3.51 4.15 19.86
CA PHE A 115 4.83 3.52 19.83
C PHE A 115 5.70 3.94 21.01
N ALA A 116 5.74 5.23 21.34
CA ALA A 116 6.52 5.76 22.46
C ALA A 116 6.05 5.18 23.80
N LEU A 117 4.74 5.00 23.97
CA LEU A 117 4.13 4.47 25.19
C LEU A 117 4.32 2.96 25.35
N GLY A 118 4.18 2.19 24.27
CA GLY A 118 4.12 0.72 24.34
C GLY A 118 5.39 -0.03 23.95
N ALA A 119 6.20 0.49 23.04
CA ALA A 119 7.29 -0.29 22.45
C ALA A 119 8.51 -0.40 23.39
N PRO A 120 9.12 -1.60 23.52
CA PRO A 120 10.37 -1.77 24.25
C PRO A 120 11.47 -0.79 23.79
N GLN A 121 12.31 -0.32 24.72
CA GLN A 121 13.26 0.77 24.46
C GLN A 121 14.27 0.52 23.34
N HIS A 122 14.56 -0.75 23.03
CA HIS A 122 15.49 -1.16 21.97
C HIS A 122 14.79 -1.41 20.62
N HIS A 123 13.46 -1.27 20.55
CA HIS A 123 12.71 -1.42 19.29
C HIS A 123 12.69 -0.10 18.52
N HIS A 124 12.63 -0.17 17.20
CA HIS A 124 12.53 1.00 16.33
C HIS A 124 11.20 1.05 15.56
N LEU A 125 10.81 2.23 15.12
CA LEU A 125 9.65 2.45 14.25
C LEU A 125 10.12 2.85 12.86
N VAL A 126 9.74 2.08 11.85
CA VAL A 126 10.04 2.35 10.44
C VAL A 126 8.79 2.83 9.72
N LEU A 127 8.74 4.09 9.34
CA LEU A 127 7.66 4.66 8.54
C LEU A 127 8.00 4.57 7.06
N LYS A 128 7.29 3.68 6.36
CA LYS A 128 7.49 3.40 4.94
C LYS A 128 6.54 4.24 4.10
N ALA A 129 7.08 5.19 3.35
CA ALA A 129 6.30 6.03 2.45
C ALA A 129 5.72 5.26 1.25
N HIS A 130 4.58 5.73 0.75
CA HIS A 130 4.00 5.27 -0.51
C HIS A 130 4.96 5.57 -1.69
N PRO A 131 5.08 4.68 -2.71
CA PRO A 131 5.97 4.92 -3.85
C PRO A 131 5.67 6.19 -4.64
N LEU A 132 4.42 6.65 -4.61
CA LEU A 132 3.95 7.85 -5.30
C LEU A 132 3.91 9.09 -4.40
N GLU A 133 4.43 9.00 -3.17
CA GLU A 133 4.52 10.15 -2.26
C GLU A 133 5.31 11.30 -2.91
N ASP A 134 4.66 12.45 -3.09
CA ASP A 134 5.18 13.61 -3.81
C ASP A 134 5.44 14.82 -2.89
N GLY A 135 5.22 14.67 -1.59
CA GLY A 135 5.58 15.66 -0.57
C GLY A 135 4.60 16.81 -0.43
N ARG A 136 3.35 16.65 -0.88
CA ARG A 136 2.24 17.57 -0.57
C ARG A 136 1.99 17.63 0.93
N SER A 137 2.05 16.47 1.57
CA SER A 137 1.81 16.32 3.00
C SER A 137 3.10 16.56 3.79
N PRO A 138 3.07 17.23 4.95
CA PRO A 138 4.26 17.55 5.74
C PRO A 138 4.84 16.35 6.51
N ILE A 139 4.72 15.12 5.98
CA ILE A 139 5.04 13.84 6.65
C ILE A 139 6.38 13.89 7.39
N ARG A 140 7.47 14.31 6.73
CA ARG A 140 8.80 14.38 7.36
C ARG A 140 8.84 15.36 8.54
N ARG A 141 8.24 16.54 8.38
CA ARG A 141 8.21 17.56 9.44
C ARG A 141 7.39 17.07 10.63
N THR A 142 6.24 16.44 10.37
CA THR A 142 5.41 15.83 11.42
C THR A 142 6.18 14.74 12.16
N ILE A 143 6.80 13.79 11.45
CA ILE A 143 7.59 12.71 12.07
C ILE A 143 8.68 13.29 12.97
N THR A 144 9.49 14.23 12.47
CA THR A 144 10.58 14.83 13.27
C THR A 144 10.05 15.55 14.50
N ARG A 145 9.00 16.37 14.35
CA ARG A 145 8.39 17.12 15.45
C ARG A 145 7.85 16.19 16.54
N VAL A 146 7.07 15.18 16.16
CA VAL A 146 6.40 14.28 17.10
C VAL A 146 7.41 13.35 17.75
N ALA A 147 8.35 12.79 17.00
CA ALA A 147 9.39 11.94 17.56
C ALA A 147 10.29 12.68 18.56
N ALA A 148 10.59 13.97 18.32
CA ALA A 148 11.31 14.81 19.26
C ALA A 148 10.47 15.10 20.52
N ARG A 149 9.16 15.38 20.39
CA ARG A 149 8.25 15.59 21.52
C ARG A 149 8.19 14.40 22.48
N HIS A 150 8.35 13.18 21.96
CA HIS A 150 8.33 11.94 22.74
C HIS A 150 9.73 11.37 23.03
N ASP A 151 10.80 12.11 22.74
CA ASP A 151 12.21 11.70 22.96
C ASP A 151 12.59 10.34 22.33
N ILE A 152 12.05 10.05 21.14
CA ILE A 152 12.30 8.80 20.40
C ILE A 152 12.84 9.04 19.00
N ALA A 153 13.36 10.25 18.72
CA ALA A 153 13.88 10.62 17.41
C ALA A 153 14.92 9.63 16.85
N GLU A 154 15.81 9.11 17.69
CA GLU A 154 16.84 8.13 17.30
C GLU A 154 16.27 6.75 16.93
N ARG A 155 15.04 6.47 17.36
CA ARG A 155 14.35 5.20 17.15
C ARG A 155 13.31 5.24 16.03
N VAL A 156 13.13 6.38 15.39
CA VAL A 156 12.13 6.57 14.33
C VAL A 156 12.81 6.81 12.98
N HIS A 157 12.54 5.93 12.02
CA HIS A 157 13.15 5.96 10.69
C HIS A 157 12.11 6.19 9.60
N TYR A 158 12.38 7.11 8.68
CA TYR A 158 11.49 7.36 7.54
C TYR A 158 12.14 6.91 6.22
N VAL A 159 11.50 5.96 5.53
CA VAL A 159 12.01 5.35 4.30
C VAL A 159 11.17 5.78 3.09
N ARG A 160 11.78 6.56 2.19
CA ARG A 160 11.16 6.95 0.90
C ARG A 160 11.34 5.84 -0.14
N GLY A 161 10.26 5.16 -0.51
CA GLY A 161 10.30 4.13 -1.56
C GLY A 161 11.10 2.88 -1.17
N GLY A 162 11.53 2.08 -2.14
CA GLY A 162 12.22 0.80 -1.91
C GLY A 162 11.28 -0.41 -1.86
N LYS A 163 11.85 -1.61 -2.01
CA LYS A 163 11.08 -2.88 -2.00
C LYS A 163 10.56 -3.15 -0.59
N LEU A 164 9.23 -3.12 -0.44
CA LEU A 164 8.56 -3.38 0.83
C LEU A 164 8.86 -4.78 1.39
N ALA A 165 8.84 -5.79 0.52
CA ALA A 165 9.08 -7.19 0.89
C ALA A 165 10.32 -7.38 1.78
N GLY A 166 11.44 -6.75 1.41
CA GLY A 166 12.69 -6.89 2.17
C GLY A 166 12.71 -6.17 3.51
N LEU A 167 11.81 -5.21 3.76
CA LEU A 167 11.61 -4.60 5.09
C LEU A 167 10.56 -5.35 5.91
N LEU A 168 9.65 -6.09 5.27
CA LEU A 168 8.68 -6.89 6.01
C LEU A 168 9.29 -8.17 6.58
N ASN A 169 10.32 -8.73 5.93
CA ASN A 169 10.92 -10.00 6.36
C ASN A 169 11.48 -9.94 7.79
N ASP A 170 12.03 -8.79 8.21
CA ASP A 170 12.66 -8.64 9.53
C ASP A 170 11.80 -7.81 10.51
N ALA A 171 10.58 -7.42 10.10
CA ALA A 171 9.67 -6.63 10.93
C ALA A 171 9.02 -7.48 12.03
N ARG A 172 8.77 -6.89 13.21
CA ARG A 172 8.06 -7.52 14.33
C ARG A 172 6.55 -7.41 14.20
N SER A 173 6.06 -6.28 13.72
CA SER A 173 4.64 -6.07 13.41
C SER A 173 4.48 -4.93 12.42
N ALA A 174 3.29 -4.84 11.81
CA ALA A 174 2.93 -3.80 10.87
C ALA A 174 1.72 -2.99 11.37
N VAL A 175 1.74 -1.69 11.08
CA VAL A 175 0.61 -0.77 11.30
C VAL A 175 0.26 -0.09 9.98
N THR A 176 -1.03 0.05 9.67
CA THR A 176 -1.48 0.85 8.53
C THR A 176 -2.86 1.44 8.80
N VAL A 177 -3.36 2.30 7.91
CA VAL A 177 -4.79 2.64 7.92
C VAL A 177 -5.51 1.53 7.18
N ASN A 178 -5.61 1.62 5.86
CA ASN A 178 -6.32 0.66 5.03
C ASN A 178 -5.52 0.26 3.78
N SER A 179 -4.18 0.25 3.89
CA SER A 179 -3.31 -0.03 2.75
C SER A 179 -3.45 -1.49 2.32
N THR A 180 -3.61 -1.73 1.02
CA THR A 180 -3.50 -3.08 0.44
C THR A 180 -2.12 -3.71 0.68
N ALA A 181 -1.10 -2.91 1.01
CA ALA A 181 0.21 -3.40 1.45
C ALA A 181 0.11 -4.26 2.74
N ALA A 182 -0.94 -4.12 3.54
CA ALA A 182 -1.25 -4.99 4.68
C ALA A 182 -1.27 -6.48 4.30
N GLN A 183 -1.75 -6.81 3.10
CA GLN A 183 -1.80 -8.18 2.60
C GLN A 183 -0.39 -8.80 2.55
N GLN A 184 0.65 -8.00 2.24
CA GLN A 184 2.02 -8.51 2.24
C GLN A 184 2.56 -8.79 3.64
N ALA A 185 2.06 -8.09 4.67
CA ALA A 185 2.40 -8.34 6.06
C ALA A 185 1.68 -9.59 6.59
N LEU A 186 0.37 -9.70 6.33
CA LEU A 186 -0.44 -10.87 6.70
C LEU A 186 0.06 -12.15 6.04
N TRP A 187 0.46 -12.08 4.76
CA TRP A 187 1.08 -13.19 4.04
C TRP A 187 2.34 -13.75 4.73
N ARG A 188 3.08 -12.89 5.44
CA ARG A 188 4.26 -13.27 6.22
C ARG A 188 3.93 -13.71 7.64
N GLY A 189 2.65 -13.75 8.02
CA GLY A 189 2.21 -14.02 9.39
C GLY A 189 2.57 -12.91 10.38
N LEU A 190 2.84 -11.69 9.91
CA LEU A 190 3.14 -10.57 10.79
C LEU A 190 1.87 -10.11 11.51
N PRO A 191 1.94 -9.83 12.83
CA PRO A 191 0.91 -9.08 13.52
C PRO A 191 0.61 -7.76 12.79
N LEU A 192 -0.67 -7.50 12.56
CA LEU A 192 -1.13 -6.32 11.84
C LEU A 192 -2.12 -5.55 12.70
N LYS A 193 -1.87 -4.25 12.89
CA LYS A 193 -2.86 -3.28 13.36
C LYS A 193 -3.28 -2.42 12.16
N ALA A 194 -4.59 -2.32 11.93
CA ALA A 194 -5.15 -1.51 10.85
C ALA A 194 -6.28 -0.63 11.36
N PHE A 195 -6.58 0.46 10.65
CA PHE A 195 -7.58 1.46 11.03
C PHE A 195 -8.53 1.78 9.88
N GLY A 196 -9.71 2.29 10.23
CA GLY A 196 -10.74 2.63 9.25
C GLY A 196 -11.45 1.39 8.72
N THR A 197 -11.74 1.38 7.43
CA THR A 197 -12.49 0.31 6.76
C THR A 197 -11.66 -0.29 5.63
N ALA A 198 -11.50 -1.61 5.68
CA ALA A 198 -10.93 -2.39 4.60
C ALA A 198 -11.50 -3.82 4.61
N VAL A 199 -11.59 -4.45 3.44
CA VAL A 199 -12.14 -5.80 3.27
C VAL A 199 -11.42 -6.88 4.09
N TYR A 200 -10.16 -6.64 4.46
CA TYR A 200 -9.33 -7.56 5.24
C TYR A 200 -9.42 -7.35 6.76
N LEU A 201 -10.22 -6.39 7.26
CA LEU A 201 -10.37 -6.15 8.70
C LEU A 201 -11.21 -7.25 9.36
N LYS A 202 -10.62 -8.43 9.49
CA LYS A 202 -11.21 -9.61 10.11
C LYS A 202 -10.56 -9.84 11.47
N PRO A 203 -11.35 -10.07 12.55
CA PRO A 203 -10.82 -10.18 13.91
C PRO A 203 -9.85 -11.35 14.10
N GLU A 204 -9.91 -12.37 13.24
CA GLU A 204 -9.03 -13.55 13.28
C GLU A 204 -7.58 -13.20 12.95
N PHE A 205 -7.33 -12.18 12.12
CA PHE A 205 -5.98 -11.86 11.64
C PHE A 205 -5.63 -10.37 11.64
N VAL A 206 -6.50 -9.50 12.14
CA VAL A 206 -6.20 -8.08 12.39
C VAL A 206 -6.40 -7.75 13.86
N SER A 207 -5.38 -7.19 14.49
CA SER A 207 -5.38 -6.92 15.92
C SER A 207 -6.34 -5.79 16.30
N THR A 208 -7.19 -6.08 17.29
CA THR A 208 -8.05 -5.10 17.95
C THR A 208 -7.39 -4.42 19.13
N GLN A 209 -6.16 -4.82 19.51
CA GLN A 209 -5.43 -4.26 20.64
C GLN A 209 -5.31 -2.73 20.55
N PRO A 210 -5.36 -2.02 21.69
CA PRO A 210 -4.85 -0.66 21.81
C PRO A 210 -3.43 -0.56 21.26
N LEU A 211 -3.04 0.60 20.73
CA LEU A 211 -1.81 0.72 19.95
C LEU A 211 -0.54 0.51 20.80
N ASP A 212 -0.53 1.03 22.01
CA ASP A 212 0.51 0.80 23.02
C ASP A 212 0.65 -0.70 23.35
N ALA A 213 -0.46 -1.37 23.68
CA ALA A 213 -0.47 -2.81 23.94
C ALA A 213 -0.01 -3.63 22.72
N PHE A 214 -0.40 -3.19 21.51
CA PHE A 214 0.03 -3.81 20.26
C PHE A 214 1.55 -3.69 20.04
N PHE A 215 2.15 -2.53 20.33
CA PHE A 215 3.59 -2.37 20.22
C PHE A 215 4.36 -3.10 21.31
N GLN A 216 3.78 -3.22 22.51
CA GLN A 216 4.38 -3.93 23.62
C GLN A 216 4.41 -5.44 23.38
N ASN A 217 3.27 -6.02 23.01
CA ASN A 217 3.12 -7.46 22.80
C ASN A 217 2.08 -7.75 21.69
N PRO A 218 2.50 -7.71 20.41
CA PRO A 218 1.57 -7.86 19.29
C PRO A 218 1.05 -9.30 19.16
N THR A 219 -0.27 -9.47 19.13
CA THR A 219 -0.90 -10.78 18.90
C THR A 219 -0.68 -11.25 17.47
N ARG A 220 -0.24 -12.50 17.31
CA ARG A 220 -0.05 -13.12 15.98
C ARG A 220 -1.40 -13.35 15.28
N PRO A 221 -1.45 -13.16 13.96
CA PRO A 221 -2.67 -13.43 13.19
C PRO A 221 -2.91 -14.93 13.04
N ASP A 222 -4.18 -15.34 12.96
CA ASP A 222 -4.53 -16.66 12.46
C ASP A 222 -4.18 -16.74 10.96
N SER A 223 -3.05 -17.40 10.70
CA SER A 223 -2.53 -17.55 9.34
C SER A 223 -3.38 -18.47 8.48
N LYS A 224 -4.17 -19.38 9.07
CA LYS A 224 -5.10 -20.23 8.32
C LYS A 224 -6.33 -19.39 7.92
N ALA A 225 -6.94 -18.67 8.84
CA ALA A 225 -8.06 -17.79 8.53
C ALA A 225 -7.71 -16.75 7.45
N TYR A 226 -6.50 -16.18 7.51
CA TYR A 226 -6.01 -15.28 6.46
C TYR A 226 -5.89 -15.97 5.08
N ARG A 227 -5.40 -17.22 5.03
CA ARG A 227 -5.30 -17.97 3.78
C ARG A 227 -6.69 -18.27 3.22
N ASP A 228 -7.62 -18.72 4.05
CA ASP A 228 -9.00 -19.01 3.66
C ASP A 228 -9.65 -17.75 3.05
N TYR A 229 -9.51 -16.60 3.72
CA TYR A 229 -9.94 -15.30 3.20
C TYR A 229 -9.28 -14.93 1.87
N ARG A 230 -7.96 -15.12 1.74
CA ARG A 230 -7.23 -14.81 0.50
C ARG A 230 -7.68 -15.71 -0.65
N HIS A 231 -7.87 -17.00 -0.40
CA HIS A 231 -8.37 -17.95 -1.40
C HIS A 231 -9.77 -17.56 -1.87
N TYR A 232 -10.67 -17.25 -0.93
CA TYR A 232 -12.01 -16.77 -1.25
C TYR A 232 -11.98 -15.53 -2.16
N LEU A 233 -11.14 -14.53 -1.85
CA LEU A 233 -11.03 -13.35 -2.71
C LEU A 233 -10.53 -13.68 -4.11
N LEU A 234 -9.52 -14.55 -4.19
CA LEU A 234 -8.93 -14.99 -5.46
C LEU A 234 -9.95 -15.72 -6.33
N GLU A 235 -10.80 -16.55 -5.73
CA GLU A 235 -11.79 -17.34 -6.48
C GLU A 235 -13.01 -16.52 -6.92
N THR A 236 -13.34 -15.45 -6.19
CA THR A 236 -14.58 -14.68 -6.42
C THR A 236 -14.37 -13.34 -7.10
N SER A 237 -13.45 -12.50 -6.62
CA SER A 237 -13.43 -11.07 -6.93
C SER A 237 -12.17 -10.60 -7.65
N GLN A 238 -11.10 -11.38 -7.63
CA GLN A 238 -9.81 -10.98 -8.18
C GLN A 238 -9.58 -11.61 -9.55
N VAL A 239 -9.48 -10.74 -10.57
CA VAL A 239 -9.12 -11.15 -11.94
C VAL A 239 -7.76 -10.56 -12.29
N THR A 240 -6.84 -11.38 -12.80
CA THR A 240 -5.48 -10.92 -13.11
C THR A 240 -5.48 -10.10 -14.40
N GLY A 241 -4.97 -8.86 -14.33
CA GLY A 241 -4.96 -7.98 -15.49
C GLY A 241 -4.36 -6.60 -15.25
N SER A 242 -4.49 -5.72 -16.24
CA SER A 242 -4.12 -4.31 -16.12
C SER A 242 -4.92 -3.46 -17.08
N PHE A 243 -5.48 -2.35 -16.61
CA PHE A 243 -6.08 -1.34 -17.48
C PHE A 243 -5.04 -0.60 -18.32
N TYR A 244 -3.83 -0.40 -17.80
CA TYR A 244 -2.80 0.43 -18.43
C TYR A 244 -1.92 -0.33 -19.41
N SER A 245 -1.53 -1.58 -19.09
CA SER A 245 -0.59 -2.31 -19.93
C SER A 245 -1.28 -3.09 -21.05
N THR A 246 -0.77 -3.01 -22.28
CA THR A 246 -1.30 -3.80 -23.41
C THR A 246 -1.29 -5.30 -23.11
N ARG A 247 -0.23 -5.80 -22.47
CA ARG A 247 -0.11 -7.20 -22.04
C ARG A 247 -1.18 -7.57 -21.01
N GLY A 248 -1.37 -6.74 -19.98
CA GLY A 248 -2.35 -7.00 -18.94
C GLY A 248 -3.80 -6.89 -19.43
N ARG A 249 -4.10 -5.96 -20.36
CA ARG A 249 -5.42 -5.90 -21.02
C ARG A 249 -5.70 -7.18 -21.82
N ARG A 250 -4.73 -7.66 -22.59
CA ARG A 250 -4.86 -8.91 -23.37
C ARG A 250 -5.05 -10.13 -22.48
N GLN A 251 -4.42 -10.18 -21.31
CA GLN A 251 -4.66 -11.25 -20.33
C GLN A 251 -6.07 -11.16 -19.76
N LEU A 252 -6.47 -9.97 -19.31
CA LEU A 252 -7.77 -9.71 -18.69
C LEU A 252 -8.94 -10.03 -19.62
N LEU A 253 -8.89 -9.55 -20.88
CA LEU A 253 -9.98 -9.72 -21.85
C LEU A 253 -10.26 -11.18 -22.21
N ARG A 254 -9.30 -12.10 -22.02
CA ARG A 254 -9.52 -13.54 -22.23
C ARG A 254 -10.35 -14.20 -21.15
N GLN A 255 -10.49 -13.58 -19.99
CA GLN A 255 -11.24 -14.13 -18.85
C GLN A 255 -12.53 -13.34 -18.63
N VAL A 256 -12.45 -12.01 -18.70
CA VAL A 256 -13.60 -11.14 -18.39
C VAL A 256 -14.77 -11.36 -19.34
N VAL A 257 -14.52 -11.64 -20.63
CA VAL A 257 -15.61 -11.91 -21.58
C VAL A 257 -16.38 -13.17 -21.18
N ASP A 258 -15.67 -14.26 -20.89
CA ASP A 258 -16.28 -15.51 -20.43
C ASP A 258 -17.03 -15.31 -19.11
N MET A 259 -16.47 -14.56 -18.17
CA MET A 259 -17.11 -14.23 -16.90
C MET A 259 -18.38 -13.39 -17.09
N MET A 260 -18.39 -12.42 -18.01
CA MET A 260 -19.56 -11.58 -18.28
C MET A 260 -20.69 -12.32 -19.00
N LEU A 261 -20.37 -13.40 -19.72
CA LEU A 261 -21.33 -14.22 -20.45
C LEU A 261 -21.74 -15.48 -19.67
N SER A 262 -21.09 -15.76 -18.55
CA SER A 262 -21.40 -16.89 -17.68
C SER A 262 -22.82 -16.74 -17.11
N PRO A 263 -23.61 -17.82 -17.05
CA PRO A 263 -24.92 -17.80 -16.37
C PRO A 263 -24.78 -17.72 -14.85
N GLU A 264 -23.65 -18.16 -14.30
CA GLU A 264 -23.31 -18.10 -12.88
C GLU A 264 -22.31 -16.97 -12.62
N ASP A 265 -22.53 -16.20 -11.56
CA ASP A 265 -21.53 -15.25 -11.10
C ASP A 265 -20.41 -15.97 -10.31
N PRO A 266 -19.26 -15.32 -10.05
CA PRO A 266 -18.13 -15.97 -9.38
C PRO A 266 -18.41 -16.49 -7.96
N TYR A 267 -19.41 -15.94 -7.27
CA TYR A 267 -19.80 -16.41 -5.94
C TYR A 267 -20.67 -17.66 -6.04
N ASP A 268 -21.66 -17.66 -6.94
CA ASP A 268 -22.49 -18.83 -7.24
C ASP A 268 -21.62 -20.01 -7.70
N ALA A 269 -20.65 -19.75 -8.58
CA ALA A 269 -19.73 -20.77 -9.08
C ALA A 269 -18.88 -21.38 -7.95
N LEU A 270 -18.46 -20.58 -6.98
CA LEU A 270 -17.71 -21.07 -5.82
C LEU A 270 -18.60 -21.93 -4.91
N GLU A 271 -19.84 -21.52 -4.66
CA GLU A 271 -20.80 -22.30 -3.87
C GLU A 271 -21.16 -23.64 -4.54
N ALA A 272 -21.23 -23.66 -5.87
CA ALA A 272 -21.45 -24.88 -6.66
C ALA A 272 -20.21 -25.80 -6.76
N GLY A 273 -19.04 -25.35 -6.27
CA GLY A 273 -17.79 -26.09 -6.37
C GLY A 273 -17.16 -26.09 -7.77
N HIS A 274 -17.56 -25.16 -8.63
CA HIS A 274 -16.96 -24.98 -9.95
C HIS A 274 -15.59 -24.32 -9.83
N PRO A 275 -14.60 -24.74 -10.64
CA PRO A 275 -13.25 -24.18 -10.57
C PRO A 275 -13.23 -22.72 -11.05
N ALA A 276 -12.58 -21.84 -10.27
CA ALA A 276 -12.38 -20.45 -10.66
C ALA A 276 -11.59 -20.34 -11.98
N PRO A 277 -11.83 -19.28 -12.80
CA PRO A 277 -11.05 -19.04 -14.01
C PRO A 277 -9.55 -18.99 -13.69
N ARG A 278 -8.74 -19.82 -14.35
CA ARG A 278 -7.28 -19.96 -14.05
C ARG A 278 -6.57 -18.61 -14.03
N GLN A 279 -6.16 -18.14 -12.85
CA GLN A 279 -5.69 -16.76 -12.66
C GLN A 279 -4.41 -16.41 -13.44
N HIS A 280 -3.51 -17.37 -13.68
CA HIS A 280 -2.22 -17.13 -14.32
C HIS A 280 -2.17 -17.66 -15.76
N LEU A 281 -2.81 -16.96 -16.69
CA LEU A 281 -2.58 -17.19 -18.12
C LEU A 281 -1.21 -16.61 -18.51
N GLN A 282 -0.24 -17.49 -18.79
CA GLN A 282 1.00 -17.05 -19.42
C GLN A 282 0.74 -16.78 -20.91
N LEU A 283 0.90 -15.53 -21.33
CA LEU A 283 0.93 -15.19 -22.75
C LEU A 283 2.15 -15.83 -23.39
N VAL A 284 1.93 -16.75 -24.33
CA VAL A 284 2.97 -17.24 -25.25
C VAL A 284 3.47 -16.04 -26.05
N LYS A 285 4.80 -15.90 -26.13
CA LYS A 285 5.49 -14.77 -26.77
C LYS A 285 5.32 -14.79 -28.27
#